data_AF-A0A355M588-F1
#
_entry.id   AF-A0A355M588-F1
#
_cell.length_a   1.000
_cell.length_b   1.000
_cell.length_c   1.000
_cell.angle_alpha   90.00
_cell.angle_beta   90.00
_cell.angle_gamma   90.00
#
_symmetry.space_group_name_H-M   'P 1'
#
loop_
_entity.id
_entity.type
_entity.pdbx_description
1 polymer ?
#
loop_
_entity_poly.entity_id
_entity_poly.type
_entity_poly.pdbx_seq_one_letter_code
_entity_poly.pdbx_strand_id
1 'polypeptide(L)' 'DLDKRKYTAGIKVSDEDYDTLNITQNSFKGNWNYIIKPLVL' A
#
# COMPACT_ATOMS: atom_id res chain seq x y z
N ASP A 1 -15.36 -18.62 -7.10
CA ASP A 1 -14.36 -19.65 -6.72
C ASP A 1 -13.25 -18.99 -5.92
N LEU A 2 -12.67 -19.65 -4.92
CA LEU A 2 -11.64 -19.07 -4.06
C LEU A 2 -10.25 -19.31 -4.65
N ASP A 3 -9.41 -18.27 -4.69
CA ASP A 3 -8.01 -18.40 -5.08
C ASP A 3 -7.24 -19.25 -4.05
N LYS A 4 -6.61 -20.34 -4.50
CA LYS A 4 -5.85 -21.29 -3.67
C LYS A 4 -4.34 -21.05 -3.70
N ARG A 5 -3.87 -19.99 -4.36
CA ARG A 5 -2.43 -19.65 -4.42
C ARG A 5 -1.91 -19.32 -3.02
N LYS A 6 -0.67 -19.75 -2.75
CA LYS A 6 0.07 -19.35 -1.54
C LYS A 6 0.81 -18.05 -1.83
N TYR A 7 0.56 -17.03 -1.02
CA TYR A 7 1.25 -15.75 -1.09
C TYR A 7 2.31 -15.69 0.00
N THR A 8 3.50 -15.25 -0.36
CA THR A 8 4.57 -15.03 0.60
C THR A 8 4.18 -13.89 1.55
N ALA A 9 4.17 -14.16 2.85
CA ALA A 9 3.88 -13.18 3.88
C ALA A 9 5.17 -12.62 4.50
N GLY A 10 5.07 -11.46 5.15
CA GLY A 10 6.20 -10.87 5.89
C GLY A 10 7.26 -10.19 5.03
N ILE A 11 6.97 -9.92 3.75
CA ILE A 11 7.85 -9.12 2.90
C ILE A 11 7.75 -7.66 3.35
N LYS A 12 8.83 -7.12 3.90
CA LYS A 12 8.93 -5.69 4.25
C LYS A 12 9.42 -4.90 3.04
N VAL A 13 8.73 -3.81 2.73
CA VAL A 13 9.20 -2.76 1.81
C VAL A 13 10.11 -1.83 2.61
N SER A 14 11.21 -1.38 2.02
CA SER A 14 12.10 -0.44 2.68
C SER A 14 11.40 0.91 2.88
N ASP A 15 11.87 1.69 3.86
CA ASP A 15 11.27 3.00 4.12
C ASP A 15 11.55 3.95 2.92
N GLU A 16 12.71 3.80 2.27
CA GLU A 16 13.07 4.56 1.06
C GLU A 16 12.14 4.28 -0.11
N ASP A 17 11.81 3.00 -0.37
CA ASP A 17 10.88 2.61 -1.44
C ASP A 17 9.46 3.12 -1.13
N TYR A 18 9.05 3.03 0.13
CA TYR A 18 7.75 3.51 0.59
C TYR A 18 7.62 5.03 0.39
N ASP A 19 8.65 5.79 0.70
CA ASP A 19 8.68 7.25 0.58
C ASP A 19 8.63 7.74 -0.87
N THR A 20 8.92 6.88 -1.86
CA THR A 20 8.73 7.22 -3.28
C THR A 20 7.26 7.24 -3.72
N LEU A 21 6.36 6.65 -2.93
CA LEU A 21 4.95 6.52 -3.27
C LEU A 21 4.20 7.84 -2.98
N ASN A 22 3.43 8.32 -3.96
CA ASN A 22 2.49 9.43 -3.76
C ASN A 22 1.18 8.92 -3.14
N ILE A 23 1.28 8.48 -1.89
CA ILE A 23 0.14 8.00 -1.10
C ILE A 23 -0.05 8.83 0.17
N THR A 24 -1.30 9.02 0.57
CA THR A 24 -1.65 9.66 1.85
C THR A 24 -2.63 8.80 2.62
N GLN A 25 -2.47 8.72 3.94
CA GLN A 25 -3.37 7.97 4.79
C GLN A 25 -4.76 8.61 4.80
N ASN A 26 -5.80 7.77 4.69
CA ASN A 26 -7.19 8.16 4.78
C ASN A 26 -7.76 7.69 6.13
N SER A 27 -8.45 8.59 6.83
CA SER A 27 -9.05 8.34 8.14
C SER A 27 -10.47 7.74 8.08
N PHE A 28 -11.02 7.51 6.88
CA PHE A 28 -12.36 6.96 6.75
C PHE A 28 -12.47 5.54 7.33
N LYS A 29 -13.28 5.40 8.38
CA LYS A 29 -13.57 4.12 9.08
C LYS A 29 -12.33 3.34 9.51
N GLY A 30 -11.29 4.05 9.92
CA GLY A 30 -10.05 3.48 10.44
C GLY A 30 -8.83 3.94 9.65
N ASN A 31 -7.66 3.56 10.15
CA ASN A 31 -6.35 4.04 9.67
C ASN A 31 -5.75 3.14 8.58
N TRP A 32 -6.56 2.25 7.98
CA TRP A 32 -6.09 1.20 7.07
C TRP A 32 -6.25 1.57 5.59
N ASN A 33 -6.88 2.71 5.31
CA ASN A 33 -7.12 3.18 3.95
C ASN A 33 -6.07 4.21 3.53
N TYR A 34 -5.74 4.25 2.24
CA TYR A 34 -4.82 5.22 1.65
C TYR A 34 -5.43 5.79 0.37
N ILE A 35 -5.07 7.03 0.03
CA ILE A 35 -5.35 7.68 -1.25
C ILE A 35 -4.04 7.65 -2.04
N ILE A 36 -4.06 7.09 -3.25
CA ILE A 36 -2.93 7.14 -4.19
C ILE A 36 -3.23 8.14 -5.30
N LYS A 37 -2.24 8.94 -5.67
CA LYS A 37 -2.32 9.89 -6.78
C LYS A 37 -1.19 9.66 -7.78
N PRO A 38 -1.36 10.01 -9.06
CA PRO A 38 -0.26 10.03 -10.01
C PRO A 38 0.87 10.92 -9.51
N LEU A 39 2.11 10.53 -9.78
CA LEU A 39 3.25 11.45 -9.70
C LEU A 39 3.13 12.40 -10.89
N VAL A 40 2.99 13.70 -10.63
CA VAL A 40 3.08 14.72 -11.68
C VAL A 40 4.58 14.99 -11.89
N LEU A 41 5.07 14.70 -13.10
CA LEU A 41 6.46 14.93 -13.50
C LEU A 41 6.77 16.43 -13.62
#